data_AF-A0A356V4B0-F1
#
_entry.id   AF-A0A356V4B0-F1
#
_cell.length_a   1.000
_cell.length_b   1.000
_cell.length_c   1.000
_cell.angle_alpha   90.00
_cell.angle_beta   90.00
_cell.angle_gamma   90.00
#
_symmetry.space_group_name_H-M   'P 1'
#
loop_
_entity.id
_entity.type
_entity.pdbx_description
1 polymer ?
#
loop_
_entity_poly.entity_id
_entity_poly.type
_entity_poly.pdbx_seq_one_letter_code
_entity_poly.pdbx_strand_id
1 'polypeptide(L)'
;MRSSKSRSRNNKNRNRPSGGNNPNRVFDSSGPEGKVRGTPQQIIDKYNQLARDALLANDRVVVENFQQHAEHYKRMLAEAQREADAKREQQEVQNRERQLKRDSERVERQQRPGPKSEQQVSSEPVADAVNLDPASAPQPEMAAQKIPETAENTD
;
A
#
# COMPACT_ATOMS: atom_id res chain seq x y z
N MET A 1 39.23 -27.43 33.59
CA MET A 1 38.24 -27.80 32.55
C MET A 1 37.31 -26.61 32.34
N ARG A 2 37.31 -25.98 31.16
CA ARG A 2 36.45 -24.82 30.85
C ARG A 2 35.51 -25.20 29.72
N SER A 3 34.21 -25.10 29.96
CA SER A 3 33.16 -25.54 29.03
C SER A 3 33.13 -24.67 27.77
N SER A 4 33.41 -25.27 26.62
CA SER A 4 33.20 -24.66 25.31
C SER A 4 31.70 -24.70 24.97
N LYS A 5 30.94 -23.74 25.52
CA LYS A 5 29.58 -23.45 25.06
C LYS A 5 29.67 -22.78 23.68
N SER A 6 29.90 -23.60 22.64
CA SER A 6 29.84 -23.14 21.27
C SER A 6 28.39 -22.84 20.90
N ARG A 7 28.13 -21.54 20.89
CA ARG A 7 27.01 -20.80 20.32
C ARG A 7 26.28 -21.59 19.21
N SER A 8 25.13 -22.16 19.58
CA SER A 8 24.04 -22.44 18.64
C SER A 8 23.55 -21.10 18.08
N ARG A 9 24.23 -20.60 17.03
CA ARG A 9 23.72 -19.51 16.21
C ARG A 9 22.66 -20.11 15.31
N ASN A 10 21.46 -20.19 15.87
CA ASN A 10 20.15 -20.10 15.24
C ASN A 10 20.20 -19.78 13.74
N ASN A 11 20.45 -20.80 12.92
CA ASN A 11 20.49 -20.68 11.45
C ASN A 11 19.06 -20.86 10.90
N LYS A 12 18.11 -20.13 11.49
CA LYS A 12 16.67 -20.14 11.17
C LYS A 12 16.32 -19.07 10.13
N ASN A 13 17.27 -18.70 9.27
CA ASN A 13 17.12 -17.58 8.33
C ASN A 13 17.06 -18.01 6.85
N ARG A 14 16.79 -19.30 6.56
CA ARG A 14 16.59 -19.80 5.18
C ARG A 14 15.16 -20.20 4.84
N ASN A 15 14.19 -19.82 5.67
CA ASN A 15 12.77 -19.95 5.35
C ASN A 15 12.08 -18.59 5.50
N ARG A 16 12.66 -17.53 4.90
CA ARG A 16 11.80 -16.42 4.51
C ARG A 16 10.91 -16.99 3.41
N PRO A 17 9.58 -17.12 3.63
CA PRO A 17 8.69 -17.45 2.53
C PRO A 17 9.01 -16.43 1.45
N SER A 18 9.16 -16.90 0.21
CA SER A 18 9.26 -16.08 -0.99
C SER A 18 8.63 -14.72 -0.72
N GLY A 19 9.49 -13.73 -0.44
CA GLY A 19 9.03 -12.48 0.16
C GLY A 19 7.98 -11.92 -0.77
N GLY A 20 6.74 -11.83 -0.27
CA GLY A 20 5.52 -11.69 -1.05
C GLY A 20 5.67 -10.75 -2.24
N ASN A 21 4.96 -11.06 -3.32
CA ASN A 21 5.11 -10.42 -4.61
C ASN A 21 4.79 -8.92 -4.50
N ASN A 22 5.81 -8.15 -4.13
CA ASN A 22 5.74 -6.71 -3.98
C ASN A 22 6.38 -6.09 -5.23
N PRO A 23 5.60 -5.38 -6.06
CA PRO A 23 6.09 -4.80 -7.31
C PRO A 23 7.17 -3.73 -7.08
N ASN A 24 7.27 -3.17 -5.86
CA ASN A 24 8.24 -2.15 -5.48
C ASN A 24 9.49 -2.70 -4.81
N ARG A 25 9.64 -4.03 -4.72
CA ARG A 25 10.83 -4.63 -4.11
C ARG A 25 12.01 -4.55 -5.07
N VAL A 26 13.17 -4.14 -4.56
CA VAL A 26 14.43 -4.16 -5.32
C VAL A 26 14.99 -5.58 -5.32
N PHE A 27 15.20 -6.14 -6.50
CA PHE A 27 15.82 -7.43 -6.71
C PHE A 27 17.26 -7.25 -7.20
N ASP A 28 18.08 -8.27 -6.97
CA ASP A 28 19.43 -8.39 -7.52
C ASP A 28 19.41 -9.56 -8.51
N SER A 29 19.36 -9.25 -9.80
CA SER A 29 19.39 -10.25 -10.86
C SER A 29 20.83 -10.54 -11.25
N SER A 30 21.20 -11.81 -11.21
CA SER A 30 22.52 -12.26 -11.69
C SER A 30 22.37 -12.82 -13.10
N GLY A 31 22.62 -11.98 -14.11
CA GLY A 31 22.67 -12.37 -15.51
C GLY A 31 24.12 -12.56 -16.00
N PRO A 32 24.31 -13.04 -17.24
CA PRO A 32 25.64 -13.32 -17.79
C PRO A 32 26.51 -12.06 -17.96
N GLU A 33 25.90 -10.89 -18.16
CA GLU A 33 26.57 -9.57 -18.22
C GLU A 33 26.72 -8.90 -16.83
N GLY A 34 26.46 -9.63 -15.75
CA GLY A 34 26.64 -9.18 -14.37
C GLY A 34 25.35 -8.88 -13.62
N LYS A 35 25.50 -8.19 -12.48
CA LYS A 35 24.40 -7.96 -11.54
C LYS A 35 23.52 -6.78 -11.99
N VAL A 36 22.27 -7.07 -12.35
CA VAL A 36 21.24 -6.08 -12.62
C VAL A 36 20.40 -5.90 -11.36
N ARG A 37 20.59 -4.76 -10.68
CA ARG A 37 19.82 -4.39 -9.49
C ARG A 37 18.75 -3.38 -9.85
N GLY A 38 17.52 -3.59 -9.40
CA GLY A 38 16.41 -2.67 -9.64
C GLY A 38 15.05 -3.23 -9.21
N THR A 39 14.00 -2.47 -9.44
CA THR A 39 12.62 -3.01 -9.40
C THR A 39 12.42 -4.01 -10.54
N PRO A 40 11.45 -4.94 -10.46
CA PRO A 40 11.22 -5.92 -11.53
C PRO A 40 11.06 -5.27 -12.90
N GLN A 41 10.37 -4.13 -12.98
CA GLN A 41 10.21 -3.35 -14.20
C GLN A 41 11.56 -2.89 -14.78
N GLN A 42 12.41 -2.29 -13.96
CA GLN A 42 13.75 -1.83 -14.39
C GLN A 42 14.62 -2.99 -14.88
N ILE A 43 14.52 -4.14 -14.22
CA ILE A 43 15.27 -5.34 -14.59
C ILE A 43 14.80 -5.88 -15.95
N ILE A 44 13.48 -5.91 -16.19
CA ILE A 44 12.89 -6.31 -17.48
C ILE A 44 13.40 -5.40 -18.61
N ASP A 45 13.33 -4.08 -18.42
CA ASP A 45 13.73 -3.12 -19.44
C ASP A 45 15.22 -3.27 -19.79
N LYS A 46 16.08 -3.49 -18.79
CA LYS A 46 17.51 -3.73 -19.01
C LYS A 46 17.78 -5.04 -19.76
N TYR A 47 17.14 -6.15 -19.40
CA TYR A 47 17.34 -7.41 -20.11
C TYR A 47 16.78 -7.39 -21.54
N ASN A 48 15.68 -6.68 -21.78
CA ASN A 48 15.18 -6.47 -23.14
C ASN A 48 16.17 -5.66 -24.00
N GLN A 49 16.84 -4.67 -23.41
CA GLN A 49 17.89 -3.93 -24.11
C GLN A 49 19.09 -4.82 -24.42
N LEU A 50 19.61 -5.55 -23.43
CA LEU A 50 20.73 -6.49 -23.62
C LEU A 50 20.41 -7.59 -24.65
N ALA A 51 19.17 -8.08 -24.68
CA ALA A 51 18.72 -9.03 -25.69
C ALA A 51 18.75 -8.44 -27.10
N ARG A 52 18.38 -7.17 -27.28
CA ARG A 52 18.47 -6.49 -28.59
C ARG A 52 19.93 -6.28 -29.00
N ASP A 53 20.79 -5.92 -28.06
CA ASP A 53 22.23 -5.72 -28.33
C ASP A 53 22.89 -7.06 -28.73
N ALA A 54 22.56 -8.14 -28.03
CA ALA A 54 23.04 -9.50 -28.37
C ALA A 54 22.47 -10.00 -29.71
N LEU A 55 21.23 -9.63 -30.06
CA LEU A 55 20.66 -9.92 -31.38
C LEU A 55 21.47 -9.25 -32.50
N LEU A 56 21.90 -8.00 -32.31
CA LEU A 56 22.75 -7.27 -33.27
C LEU A 56 24.17 -7.85 -33.34
N ALA A 57 24.69 -8.36 -32.23
CA ALA A 57 25.95 -9.11 -32.19
C ALA A 57 25.84 -10.54 -32.78
N ASN A 58 24.63 -10.95 -33.18
CA ASN A 58 24.32 -12.27 -33.74
C ASN A 58 24.63 -13.45 -32.79
N ASP A 59 24.63 -13.22 -31.48
CA ASP A 59 24.83 -14.25 -30.44
C ASP A 59 23.48 -14.75 -29.91
N ARG A 60 22.94 -15.78 -30.57
CA ARG A 60 21.61 -16.30 -30.25
C ARG A 60 21.52 -16.96 -28.87
N VAL A 61 22.61 -17.53 -28.36
CA VAL A 61 22.61 -18.20 -27.05
C VAL A 61 22.44 -17.16 -25.95
N VAL A 62 23.14 -16.04 -26.08
CA VAL A 62 23.06 -14.92 -25.14
C VAL A 62 21.68 -14.24 -25.21
N VAL A 63 21.11 -14.09 -26.41
CA VAL A 63 19.75 -13.55 -26.58
C VAL A 63 18.73 -14.37 -25.80
N GLU A 64 18.72 -15.69 -25.96
CA GLU A 64 17.76 -16.55 -25.27
C GLU A 64 17.95 -16.45 -23.76
N ASN A 65 19.19 -16.42 -23.29
CA ASN A 65 19.49 -16.26 -21.87
C ASN A 65 18.91 -14.95 -21.30
N PHE A 66 19.12 -13.81 -21.98
CA PHE A 66 18.54 -12.53 -21.57
C PHE A 66 17.01 -12.51 -21.65
N GLN A 67 16.43 -13.12 -22.67
CA GLN A 67 14.97 -13.21 -22.80
C GLN A 67 14.36 -14.05 -21.67
N GLN A 68 15.00 -15.15 -21.27
CA GLN A 68 14.56 -15.93 -20.11
C GLN A 68 14.56 -15.08 -18.84
N HIS A 69 15.61 -14.27 -18.63
CA HIS A 69 15.67 -13.35 -17.51
C HIS A 69 14.54 -12.30 -17.56
N ALA A 70 14.32 -11.65 -18.71
CA ALA A 70 13.23 -10.70 -18.88
C ALA A 70 11.85 -11.32 -18.59
N GLU A 71 11.59 -12.52 -19.14
CA GLU A 71 10.34 -13.25 -18.94
C GLU A 71 10.14 -13.67 -17.47
N HIS A 72 11.21 -14.06 -16.77
CA HIS A 72 11.12 -14.38 -15.34
C HIS A 72 10.61 -13.19 -14.51
N TYR A 73 11.22 -12.01 -14.67
CA TYR A 73 10.80 -10.82 -13.92
C TYR A 73 9.43 -10.31 -14.36
N LYS A 74 9.06 -10.50 -15.63
CA LYS A 74 7.74 -10.17 -16.15
C LYS A 74 6.65 -11.02 -15.53
N ARG A 75 6.87 -12.34 -15.38
CA ARG A 75 5.93 -13.23 -14.67
C ARG A 75 5.79 -12.82 -13.20
N MET A 76 6.91 -12.58 -12.52
CA MET A 76 6.89 -12.14 -11.12
C MET A 76 6.15 -10.80 -10.94
N LEU A 77 6.35 -9.85 -11.86
CA LEU A 77 5.67 -8.56 -11.85
C LEU A 77 4.16 -8.72 -12.09
N ALA A 78 3.76 -9.56 -13.06
CA ALA A 78 2.36 -9.82 -13.34
C ALA A 78 1.64 -10.47 -12.14
N GLU A 79 2.30 -11.40 -11.45
CA GLU A 79 1.78 -11.97 -10.22
C GLU A 79 1.66 -10.92 -9.10
N ALA A 80 2.64 -10.03 -8.97
CA ALA A 80 2.62 -8.93 -8.01
C ALA A 80 1.49 -7.93 -8.27
N GLN A 81 1.24 -7.60 -9.54
CA GLN A 81 0.12 -6.76 -9.96
C GLN A 81 -1.21 -7.43 -9.62
N ARG A 82 -1.38 -8.71 -9.98
CA ARG A 82 -2.59 -9.46 -9.66
C ARG A 82 -2.84 -9.54 -8.15
N GLU A 83 -1.80 -9.75 -7.33
CA GLU A 83 -1.93 -9.78 -5.86
C GLU A 83 -2.31 -8.40 -5.30
N ALA A 84 -1.72 -7.32 -5.82
CA ALA A 84 -2.05 -5.96 -5.44
C ALA A 84 -3.52 -5.61 -5.77
N ASP A 85 -3.99 -5.99 -6.95
CA ASP A 85 -5.37 -5.78 -7.39
C ASP A 85 -6.35 -6.60 -6.55
N ALA A 86 -6.06 -7.89 -6.30
CA ALA A 86 -6.89 -8.74 -5.45
C ALA A 86 -6.97 -8.20 -4.01
N LYS A 87 -5.86 -7.69 -3.46
CA LYS A 87 -5.85 -7.08 -2.13
C LYS A 87 -6.66 -5.78 -2.08
N ARG A 88 -6.60 -4.97 -3.14
CA ARG A 88 -7.39 -3.74 -3.27
C ARG A 88 -8.89 -4.05 -3.31
N GLU A 89 -9.30 -5.05 -4.10
CA GLU A 89 -10.68 -5.50 -4.18
C GLU A 89 -11.18 -6.04 -2.84
N GLN A 90 -10.40 -6.89 -2.15
CA GLN A 90 -10.74 -7.39 -0.82
C GLN A 90 -10.92 -6.25 0.20
N GLN A 91 -10.07 -5.23 0.13
CA GLN A 91 -10.17 -4.06 1.01
C GLN A 91 -11.44 -3.25 0.71
N GLU A 92 -11.82 -3.11 -0.57
CA GLU A 92 -13.05 -2.43 -0.96
C GLU A 92 -14.29 -3.19 -0.48
N VAL A 93 -14.33 -4.51 -0.66
CA VAL A 93 -15.43 -5.37 -0.19
C VAL A 93 -15.56 -5.29 1.33
N GLN A 94 -14.45 -5.40 2.07
CA GLN A 94 -14.47 -5.30 3.54
C GLN A 94 -14.91 -3.90 4.01
N ASN A 95 -14.54 -2.84 3.30
CA ASN A 95 -15.00 -1.48 3.60
C ASN A 95 -16.49 -1.32 3.34
N ARG A 96 -16.99 -1.88 2.23
CA ARG A 96 -18.41 -1.88 1.88
C ARG A 96 -19.25 -2.68 2.88
N GLU A 97 -18.79 -3.85 3.29
CA GLU A 97 -19.44 -4.68 4.30
C GLU A 97 -19.51 -3.97 5.67
N ARG A 98 -18.42 -3.32 6.08
CA ARG A 98 -18.42 -2.49 7.30
C ARG A 98 -19.38 -1.30 7.22
N GLN A 99 -19.58 -0.71 6.04
CA GLN A 99 -20.57 0.35 5.85
C GLN A 99 -21.99 -0.21 5.96
N LEU A 100 -22.31 -1.26 5.22
CA LEU A 100 -23.63 -1.92 5.27
C LEU A 100 -24.00 -2.39 6.68
N LYS A 101 -23.06 -2.94 7.45
CA LYS A 101 -23.30 -3.36 8.82
C LYS A 101 -23.67 -2.18 9.74
N ARG A 102 -22.98 -1.04 9.60
CA ARG A 102 -23.29 0.18 10.36
C ARG A 102 -24.65 0.76 9.97
N ASP A 103 -24.99 0.72 8.70
CA ASP A 103 -26.27 1.22 8.20
C ASP A 103 -27.43 0.32 8.66
N SER A 104 -27.27 -1.00 8.59
CA SER A 104 -28.24 -1.95 9.14
C SER A 104 -28.44 -1.79 10.65
N GLU A 105 -27.36 -1.59 11.42
CA GLU A 105 -27.45 -1.35 12.87
C GLU A 105 -28.17 -0.03 13.20
N ARG A 106 -27.97 1.01 12.38
CA ARG A 106 -28.73 2.27 12.49
C ARG A 106 -30.22 2.04 12.23
N VAL A 107 -30.56 1.34 11.15
CA VAL A 107 -31.95 1.04 10.79
C VAL A 107 -32.62 0.18 11.86
N GLU A 108 -31.94 -0.85 12.37
CA GLU A 108 -32.45 -1.72 13.43
C GLU A 108 -32.70 -0.95 14.73
N ARG A 109 -31.78 -0.03 15.10
CA ARG A 109 -31.98 0.85 16.26
C ARG A 109 -33.15 1.81 16.09
N GLN A 110 -33.46 2.20 14.86
CA GLN A 110 -34.57 3.10 14.53
C GLN A 110 -35.92 2.35 14.47
N GLN A 111 -35.91 1.03 14.25
CA GLN A 111 -37.10 0.18 14.23
C GLN A 111 -37.41 -0.53 15.55
N ARG A 112 -36.49 -0.58 16.52
CA ARG A 112 -36.82 -1.01 17.88
C ARG A 112 -37.66 0.09 18.56
N PRO A 113 -38.93 -0.17 18.93
CA PRO A 113 -39.64 0.72 19.83
C PRO A 113 -38.86 0.72 21.15
N GLY A 114 -38.45 1.91 21.62
CA GLY A 114 -37.77 2.04 22.91
C GLY A 114 -38.59 1.39 24.02
N PRO A 115 -37.96 0.81 25.06
CA PRO A 115 -38.71 0.39 26.24
C PRO A 115 -39.48 1.61 26.74
N LYS A 116 -40.81 1.49 26.85
CA LYS A 116 -41.67 2.50 27.44
C LYS A 116 -41.13 2.85 28.83
N SER A 117 -40.44 3.99 28.93
CA SER A 117 -40.23 4.68 30.18
C SER A 117 -41.55 5.35 30.57
N GLU A 118 -42.47 4.59 31.13
CA GLU A 118 -43.58 5.12 31.92
C GLU A 118 -43.05 5.43 33.33
N GLN A 119 -42.69 6.68 33.60
CA GLN A 119 -43.17 7.48 34.75
C GLN A 119 -42.34 8.75 34.93
N GLN A 120 -42.92 9.89 34.53
CA GLN A 120 -43.34 10.99 35.42
C GLN A 120 -43.48 12.28 34.61
N VAL A 121 -44.74 12.61 34.33
CA VAL A 121 -45.16 13.98 34.05
C VAL A 121 -45.16 14.75 35.36
N SER A 122 -44.31 15.77 35.46
CA SER A 122 -44.56 16.93 36.31
C SER A 122 -43.99 18.18 35.64
N SER A 123 -44.92 18.91 35.02
CA SER A 123 -45.01 20.36 34.93
C SER A 123 -43.74 21.19 34.68
N GLU A 124 -43.74 21.80 33.51
CA GLU A 124 -43.07 23.05 33.10
C GLU A 124 -43.18 24.21 34.12
N PRO A 125 -42.28 25.23 34.11
CA PRO A 125 -42.35 26.26 33.06
C PRO A 125 -41.02 26.94 32.60
N VAL A 126 -41.06 27.39 31.34
CA VAL A 126 -40.44 28.56 30.66
C VAL A 126 -39.00 28.99 30.99
N ALA A 127 -38.13 29.06 29.97
CA ALA A 127 -37.61 30.34 29.43
C ALA A 127 -36.51 30.14 28.37
N ASP A 128 -36.52 31.08 27.41
CA ASP A 128 -35.44 31.57 26.57
C ASP A 128 -34.85 30.68 25.45
N ALA A 129 -35.42 30.92 24.27
CA ALA A 129 -34.72 30.83 23.01
C ALA A 129 -33.58 31.87 22.95
N VAL A 130 -32.34 31.40 22.93
CA VAL A 130 -31.25 32.10 22.23
C VAL A 130 -30.54 31.11 21.30
N ASN A 131 -30.71 31.36 20.01
CA ASN A 131 -29.93 30.77 18.94
C ASN A 131 -28.44 31.00 19.22
N LEU A 132 -27.69 29.94 19.53
CA LEU A 132 -26.23 29.98 19.41
C LEU A 132 -25.85 29.48 18.02
N ASP A 133 -25.52 30.47 17.18
CA ASP A 133 -24.84 30.37 15.90
C ASP A 133 -23.62 29.42 15.97
N PRO A 134 -23.49 28.41 15.08
CA PRO A 134 -22.35 27.47 15.08
C PRO A 134 -21.06 28.09 14.52
N ALA A 135 -21.00 29.40 14.25
CA ALA A 135 -19.85 30.07 13.64
C ALA A 135 -18.64 30.30 14.57
N SER A 136 -18.66 29.84 15.83
CA SER A 136 -17.55 30.01 16.79
C SER A 136 -16.76 28.74 17.11
N ALA A 137 -16.61 27.83 16.14
CA ALA A 137 -15.55 26.82 16.22
C ALA A 137 -14.25 27.39 15.60
N PRO A 138 -13.11 27.40 16.31
CA PRO A 138 -11.82 27.75 15.69
C PRO A 138 -11.52 26.74 14.60
N GLN A 139 -11.54 27.19 13.34
CA GLN A 139 -11.11 26.39 12.19
C GLN A 139 -9.64 25.98 12.39
N PRO A 140 -9.22 24.76 12.00
CA PRO A 140 -7.81 24.44 11.96
C PRO A 140 -7.17 25.33 10.89
N GLU A 141 -6.33 26.25 11.33
CA GLU A 141 -5.50 27.11 10.50
C GLU A 141 -4.69 26.22 9.54
N MET A 142 -5.11 26.15 8.26
CA MET A 142 -4.28 25.56 7.23
C MET A 142 -3.04 26.42 7.14
N ALA A 143 -1.92 25.90 7.62
CA ALA A 143 -0.61 26.50 7.48
C ALA A 143 -0.40 26.89 6.00
N ALA A 144 -0.45 28.19 5.73
CA ALA A 144 -0.06 28.78 4.48
C ALA A 144 1.43 28.49 4.26
N GLN A 145 1.72 27.40 3.55
CA GLN A 145 3.06 27.13 3.06
C GLN A 145 3.37 28.14 1.96
N LYS A 146 4.07 29.19 2.39
CA LYS A 146 4.79 30.19 1.63
C LYS A 146 5.50 29.55 0.44
N ILE A 147 5.04 29.87 -0.76
CA ILE A 147 5.72 29.61 -2.02
C ILE A 147 6.94 30.55 -2.04
N PRO A 148 8.20 30.08 -2.17
CA PRO A 148 9.29 30.98 -2.50
C PRO A 148 9.21 31.29 -4.00
N GLU A 149 8.73 32.50 -4.27
CA GLU A 149 8.86 33.21 -5.54
C GLU A 149 10.37 33.39 -5.85
N THR A 150 10.92 32.55 -6.72
CA THR A 150 12.24 32.79 -7.31
C THR A 150 12.06 33.87 -8.36
N ALA A 151 12.24 35.12 -7.96
CA ALA A 151 12.41 36.24 -8.88
C ALA A 151 13.66 35.99 -9.74
N GLU A 152 13.43 35.77 -11.02
CA GLU A 152 14.38 36.12 -12.07
C GLU A 152 14.68 37.61 -11.97
N ASN A 153 15.95 37.98 -11.80
CA ASN A 153 16.48 39.27 -12.20
C ASN A 153 17.99 39.17 -12.40
N THR A 154 18.35 39.03 -13.67
CA THR A 154 19.35 39.79 -14.44
C THR A 154 20.36 40.64 -13.66
N ASP A 155 21.65 40.34 -13.87
CA ASP A 155 22.66 41.25 -14.42
C ASP A 155 23.69 40.44 -15.22
#